data_AF-A0A250E8N7-F1
#
_entry.id   AF-A0A250E8N7-F1
#
_cell.length_a   1.000
_cell.length_b   1.000
_cell.length_c   1.000
_cell.angle_alpha   90.00
_cell.angle_beta   90.00
_cell.angle_gamma   90.00
#
_symmetry.space_group_name_H-M   'P 1'
#
loop_
_entity.id
_entity.type
_entity.pdbx_description
1 polymer ?
#
loop_
_entity_poly.entity_id
_entity_poly.type
_entity_poly.pdbx_seq_one_letter_code
_entity_poly.pdbx_strand_id
1 'polypeptide(L)'
;MGEKQKFLTDLPMEEALFPKLFTFLNEKLQQKSCKHTIENTFTFLTKHKVKNPHQVIDWLADNGGYCDCEILYNVTELFSHLENTWEEPVEIPKEFKQILEKKQKINKLHTNFGFEIDAVPQPWKMTEGIEQENKKYYFQIGKGMNVCLANLKENFPENQWKNDTFFLKDYENHTIERSELEKYHLVILRSQNNIRVVIWCKPKNTNMWYLEIYTENQRYKGDLKELEKLLNAIK
;
A
#
# COMPACT_ATOMS: atom_id res chain seq x y z
N MET A 1 -30.24 -7.60 -15.72
CA MET A 1 -29.27 -8.43 -14.97
C MET A 1 -28.18 -7.49 -14.48
N GLY A 2 -27.99 -7.34 -13.16
CA GLY A 2 -27.03 -6.36 -12.61
C GLY A 2 -25.57 -6.76 -12.88
N GLU A 3 -24.66 -5.79 -12.89
CA GLU A 3 -23.22 -5.99 -13.13
C GLU A 3 -22.59 -7.04 -12.20
N LYS A 4 -23.01 -7.08 -10.92
CA LYS A 4 -22.61 -8.09 -9.95
C LYS A 4 -23.00 -9.52 -10.34
N GLN A 5 -24.19 -9.69 -10.93
CA GLN A 5 -24.66 -11.03 -11.32
C GLN A 5 -23.87 -11.56 -12.53
N LYS A 6 -23.46 -10.67 -13.44
CA LYS A 6 -22.63 -11.01 -14.60
C LYS A 6 -21.21 -11.41 -14.17
N PHE A 7 -20.62 -10.71 -13.20
CA PHE A 7 -19.33 -11.05 -12.64
C PHE A 7 -19.31 -12.47 -12.03
N LEU A 8 -20.32 -12.82 -11.22
CA LEU A 8 -20.41 -14.13 -10.57
C LEU A 8 -20.62 -15.28 -11.56
N THR A 9 -21.27 -15.04 -12.71
CA THR A 9 -21.47 -16.07 -13.74
C THR A 9 -20.21 -16.33 -14.57
N ASP A 10 -19.26 -15.40 -14.59
CA ASP A 10 -18.06 -15.47 -15.42
C ASP A 10 -16.83 -16.03 -14.67
N LEU A 11 -17.00 -16.53 -13.44
CA LEU A 11 -15.89 -17.05 -12.64
C LEU A 11 -15.35 -18.37 -13.21
N PRO A 12 -14.01 -18.50 -13.38
CA PRO A 12 -13.37 -19.68 -13.96
C PRO A 12 -13.24 -20.85 -12.98
N MET A 13 -13.58 -20.64 -11.70
CA MET A 13 -13.62 -21.64 -10.65
C MET A 13 -14.65 -21.26 -9.58
N GLU A 14 -14.93 -22.17 -8.65
CA GLU A 14 -15.83 -21.90 -7.53
C GLU A 14 -15.40 -20.66 -6.74
N GLU A 15 -16.32 -19.73 -6.51
CA GLU A 15 -16.07 -18.47 -5.78
C GLU A 15 -15.37 -18.70 -4.44
N ALA A 16 -15.75 -19.75 -3.72
CA ALA A 16 -15.19 -20.12 -2.42
C ALA A 16 -13.69 -20.53 -2.46
N LEU A 17 -13.11 -20.77 -3.64
CA LEU A 17 -11.69 -21.04 -3.80
C LEU A 17 -10.84 -19.78 -3.91
N PHE A 18 -11.40 -18.63 -4.29
CA PHE A 18 -10.65 -17.37 -4.40
C PHE A 18 -10.10 -16.89 -3.06
N PRO A 19 -10.90 -16.78 -1.97
CA PRO A 19 -10.36 -16.43 -0.64
C PRO A 19 -9.23 -17.37 -0.19
N LYS A 20 -9.37 -18.68 -0.47
CA LYS A 20 -8.36 -19.69 -0.13
C LYS A 20 -7.07 -19.50 -0.94
N LEU A 21 -7.19 -19.15 -2.23
CA LEU A 21 -6.06 -18.80 -3.07
C LEU A 21 -5.36 -17.55 -2.50
N PHE A 22 -6.11 -16.52 -2.13
CA PHE A 22 -5.54 -15.30 -1.57
C PHE A 22 -4.82 -15.55 -0.25
N THR A 23 -5.40 -16.32 0.67
CA THR A 23 -4.70 -16.75 1.90
C THR A 23 -3.40 -17.49 1.56
N PHE A 24 -3.47 -18.48 0.67
CA PHE A 24 -2.30 -19.28 0.31
C PHE A 24 -1.18 -18.45 -0.32
N LEU A 25 -1.52 -17.56 -1.26
CA LEU A 25 -0.54 -16.67 -1.90
C LEU A 25 0.06 -15.70 -0.88
N ASN A 26 -0.76 -15.14 0.01
CA ASN A 26 -0.27 -14.25 1.05
C ASN A 26 0.73 -14.96 1.99
N GLU A 27 0.41 -16.15 2.49
CA GLU A 27 1.32 -16.96 3.32
C GLU A 27 2.65 -17.27 2.60
N LYS A 28 2.59 -17.58 1.30
CA LYS A 28 3.80 -17.88 0.51
C LYS A 28 4.66 -16.64 0.29
N LEU A 29 4.05 -15.51 0.02
CA LEU A 29 4.75 -14.25 -0.24
C LEU A 29 5.26 -13.58 1.04
N GLN A 30 4.66 -13.87 2.20
CA GLN A 30 5.22 -13.48 3.50
C GLN A 30 6.55 -14.20 3.80
N GLN A 31 6.73 -15.43 3.32
CA GLN A 31 7.95 -16.21 3.57
C GLN A 31 9.07 -15.90 2.56
N LYS A 32 8.71 -15.54 1.32
CA LYS A 32 9.67 -15.35 0.21
C LYS A 32 9.19 -14.24 -0.72
N SER A 33 10.13 -13.46 -1.25
CA SER A 33 9.84 -12.44 -2.26
C SER A 33 9.12 -13.05 -3.48
N CYS A 34 8.25 -12.26 -4.11
CA CYS A 34 7.60 -12.71 -5.33
C CYS A 34 8.63 -12.89 -6.45
N LYS A 35 8.55 -14.02 -7.16
CA LYS A 35 9.40 -14.32 -8.32
C LYS A 35 8.87 -13.74 -9.64
N HIS A 36 7.78 -12.98 -9.59
CA HIS A 36 7.04 -12.53 -10.79
C HIS A 36 6.58 -13.68 -11.68
N THR A 37 6.20 -14.80 -11.08
CA THR A 37 5.63 -15.97 -11.74
C THR A 37 4.28 -16.32 -11.12
N ILE A 38 3.54 -17.25 -11.75
CA ILE A 38 2.27 -17.81 -11.25
C ILE A 38 2.47 -19.18 -10.56
N GLU A 39 3.70 -19.52 -10.19
CA GLU A 39 4.07 -20.85 -9.66
C GLU A 39 3.21 -21.25 -8.44
N ASN A 40 3.01 -20.34 -7.48
CA ASN A 40 2.21 -20.65 -6.30
C ASN A 40 0.73 -20.78 -6.66
N THR A 41 0.22 -19.93 -7.56
CA THR A 41 -1.15 -20.03 -8.08
C THR A 41 -1.39 -21.37 -8.76
N PHE A 42 -0.52 -21.79 -9.68
CA PHE A 42 -0.64 -23.09 -10.34
C PHE A 42 -0.57 -24.25 -9.33
N THR A 43 0.30 -24.14 -8.33
CA THR A 43 0.42 -25.12 -7.23
C THR A 43 -0.89 -25.22 -6.45
N PHE A 44 -1.50 -24.09 -6.11
CA PHE A 44 -2.79 -24.04 -5.42
C PHE A 44 -3.89 -24.70 -6.25
N LEU A 45 -4.03 -24.32 -7.53
CA LEU A 45 -5.07 -24.86 -8.41
C LEU A 45 -4.95 -26.37 -8.58
N THR A 46 -3.71 -26.87 -8.71
CA THR A 46 -3.42 -28.31 -8.78
C THR A 46 -3.77 -29.02 -7.48
N LYS A 47 -3.37 -28.48 -6.33
CA LYS A 47 -3.66 -29.05 -5.00
C LYS A 47 -5.17 -29.13 -4.73
N HIS A 48 -5.92 -28.14 -5.18
CA HIS A 48 -7.37 -28.06 -5.02
C HIS A 48 -8.15 -28.75 -6.16
N LYS A 49 -7.45 -29.43 -7.09
CA LYS A 49 -8.04 -30.20 -8.21
C LYS A 49 -9.00 -29.36 -9.06
N VAL A 50 -8.66 -28.09 -9.30
CA VAL A 50 -9.44 -27.23 -10.19
C VAL A 50 -9.38 -27.81 -11.61
N LYS A 51 -10.55 -27.98 -12.24
CA LYS A 51 -10.68 -28.72 -13.51
C LYS A 51 -9.90 -28.07 -14.66
N ASN A 52 -9.90 -26.74 -14.76
CA ASN A 52 -9.30 -25.98 -15.86
C ASN A 52 -8.32 -24.92 -15.33
N PRO A 53 -7.14 -25.30 -14.81
CA PRO A 53 -6.23 -24.35 -14.18
C PRO A 53 -5.73 -23.25 -15.13
N HIS A 54 -5.54 -23.54 -16.41
CA HIS A 54 -5.13 -22.54 -17.40
C HIS A 54 -6.21 -21.48 -17.65
N GLN A 55 -7.48 -21.88 -17.70
CA GLN A 55 -8.59 -20.93 -17.84
C GLN A 55 -8.70 -19.98 -16.63
N VAL A 56 -8.38 -20.48 -15.42
CA VAL A 56 -8.28 -19.62 -14.23
C VAL A 56 -7.12 -18.66 -14.37
N ILE A 57 -5.96 -19.10 -14.84
CA ILE A 57 -4.78 -18.24 -15.04
C ILE A 57 -5.05 -17.16 -16.08
N ASP A 58 -5.66 -17.51 -17.22
CA ASP A 58 -6.03 -16.54 -18.26
C ASP A 58 -6.99 -15.49 -17.70
N TRP A 59 -8.01 -15.92 -16.95
CA TRP A 59 -8.94 -15.00 -16.30
C TRP A 59 -8.26 -14.11 -15.25
N LEU A 60 -7.32 -14.66 -14.47
CA LEU A 60 -6.54 -13.87 -13.51
C LEU A 60 -5.71 -12.80 -14.24
N ALA A 61 -5.05 -13.17 -15.34
CA ALA A 61 -4.27 -12.27 -16.19
C ALA A 61 -5.14 -11.17 -16.82
N ASP A 62 -6.31 -11.52 -17.35
CA ASP A 62 -7.29 -10.57 -17.90
C ASP A 62 -7.75 -9.54 -16.84
N ASN A 63 -7.72 -9.93 -15.56
CA ASN A 63 -8.01 -9.08 -14.41
C ASN A 63 -6.74 -8.51 -13.75
N GLY A 64 -5.61 -8.50 -14.46
CA GLY A 64 -4.37 -7.86 -14.04
C GLY A 64 -3.45 -8.71 -13.16
N GLY A 65 -3.75 -9.98 -12.92
CA GLY A 65 -2.96 -10.89 -12.10
C GLY A 65 -1.95 -11.76 -12.88
N TYR A 66 -0.88 -11.16 -13.42
CA TYR A 66 0.13 -11.90 -14.21
C TYR A 66 1.22 -12.56 -13.34
N CYS A 67 1.39 -12.16 -12.08
CA CYS A 67 2.16 -12.87 -11.04
C CYS A 67 1.30 -13.19 -9.81
N ASP A 68 1.80 -14.09 -8.97
CA ASP A 68 1.23 -14.37 -7.63
C ASP A 68 1.01 -13.08 -6.80
N CYS A 69 1.91 -12.10 -6.94
CA CYS A 69 1.79 -10.79 -6.32
C CYS A 69 0.59 -9.98 -6.83
N GLU A 70 0.49 -9.85 -8.15
CA GLU A 70 -0.54 -9.08 -8.83
C GLU A 70 -1.92 -9.71 -8.69
N ILE A 71 -2.00 -11.04 -8.52
CA ILE A 71 -3.26 -11.73 -8.21
C ILE A 71 -3.80 -11.24 -6.88
N LEU A 72 -2.94 -11.16 -5.85
CA LEU A 72 -3.35 -10.47 -4.64
C LEU A 72 -3.75 -9.04 -5.03
N TYR A 73 -2.86 -8.26 -5.64
CA TYR A 73 -3.03 -6.81 -5.75
C TYR A 73 -4.25 -6.33 -6.54
N ASN A 74 -4.60 -7.03 -7.61
CA ASN A 74 -5.58 -6.59 -8.58
C ASN A 74 -6.88 -7.40 -8.49
N VAL A 75 -6.79 -8.69 -8.17
CA VAL A 75 -7.94 -9.59 -8.23
C VAL A 75 -8.72 -9.61 -6.91
N THR A 76 -8.07 -9.40 -5.75
CA THR A 76 -8.79 -9.42 -4.45
C THR A 76 -9.87 -8.35 -4.37
N GLU A 77 -9.66 -7.18 -5.00
CA GLU A 77 -10.66 -6.09 -5.02
C GLU A 77 -11.98 -6.52 -5.66
N LEU A 78 -11.95 -7.46 -6.61
CA LEU A 78 -13.14 -7.97 -7.29
C LEU A 78 -14.04 -8.81 -6.36
N PHE A 79 -13.52 -9.23 -5.21
CA PHE A 79 -14.20 -10.05 -4.22
C PHE A 79 -14.51 -9.28 -2.92
N SER A 80 -14.58 -7.94 -2.97
CA SER A 80 -14.84 -7.11 -1.79
C SER A 80 -16.16 -7.44 -1.07
N HIS A 81 -17.14 -8.03 -1.75
CA HIS A 81 -18.40 -8.49 -1.12
C HIS A 81 -18.25 -9.72 -0.24
N LEU A 82 -17.08 -10.36 -0.20
CA LEU A 82 -16.77 -11.53 0.64
C LEU A 82 -16.13 -11.13 1.99
N GLU A 83 -16.33 -9.88 2.42
CA GLU A 83 -15.71 -9.10 3.52
C GLU A 83 -15.46 -9.80 4.88
N ASN A 84 -15.87 -11.06 5.08
CA ASN A 84 -15.70 -11.83 6.32
C ASN A 84 -15.03 -13.21 6.14
N THR A 85 -14.51 -13.56 4.96
CA THR A 85 -13.99 -14.93 4.68
C THR A 85 -12.48 -15.02 4.46
N TRP A 86 -11.79 -13.89 4.47
CA TRP A 86 -10.34 -13.80 4.30
C TRP A 86 -9.77 -12.84 5.34
N GLU A 87 -8.77 -13.31 6.09
CA GLU A 87 -7.91 -12.41 6.85
C GLU A 87 -7.05 -11.65 5.83
N GLU A 88 -7.46 -10.41 5.53
CA GLU A 88 -6.63 -9.45 4.81
C GLU A 88 -5.19 -9.52 5.32
N PRO A 89 -4.17 -9.42 4.43
CA PRO A 89 -2.78 -9.42 4.84
C PRO A 89 -2.62 -8.39 5.95
N VAL A 90 -2.09 -8.85 7.09
CA VAL A 90 -1.66 -7.99 8.19
C VAL A 90 -0.59 -7.05 7.64
N GLU A 91 -1.02 -5.89 7.15
CA GLU A 91 -0.86 -4.55 7.73
C GLU A 91 -0.93 -3.51 6.61
N ILE A 92 -2.16 -3.20 6.18
CA ILE A 92 -2.52 -1.79 6.23
C ILE A 92 -2.77 -1.55 7.73
N PRO A 93 -2.03 -0.66 8.43
CA PRO A 93 -2.28 -0.39 9.85
C PRO A 93 -3.79 -0.30 10.11
N LYS A 94 -4.30 -1.00 11.13
CA LYS A 94 -5.75 -1.05 11.45
C LYS A 94 -6.40 0.35 11.48
N GLU A 95 -5.59 1.36 11.79
CA GLU A 95 -5.85 2.79 11.64
C GLU A 95 -6.52 3.11 10.28
N PHE A 96 -5.99 2.62 9.16
CA PHE A 96 -6.51 2.89 7.81
C PHE A 96 -7.90 2.31 7.50
N LYS A 97 -8.29 1.20 8.14
CA LYS A 97 -9.64 0.63 8.01
C LYS A 97 -10.67 1.43 8.79
N GLN A 98 -10.32 1.95 9.96
CA GLN A 98 -11.23 2.75 10.79
C GLN A 98 -11.53 4.14 10.20
N ILE A 99 -10.74 4.63 9.25
CA ILE A 99 -10.87 5.98 8.68
C ILE A 99 -11.96 6.09 7.58
N LEU A 100 -12.80 5.08 7.36
CA LEU A 100 -13.80 5.12 6.28
C LEU A 100 -15.04 5.98 6.57
N GLU A 101 -15.26 6.45 7.80
CA GLU A 101 -16.56 7.06 8.13
C GLU A 101 -16.73 8.50 7.60
N LYS A 102 -15.67 9.31 7.43
CA LYS A 102 -15.75 10.67 6.84
C LYS A 102 -14.42 11.10 6.19
N LYS A 103 -14.22 10.77 4.91
CA LYS A 103 -13.10 11.25 4.09
C LYS A 103 -13.57 12.33 3.12
N GLN A 104 -12.90 13.48 3.09
CA GLN A 104 -13.10 14.48 2.03
C GLN A 104 -11.83 14.67 1.20
N LYS A 105 -11.99 14.68 -0.13
CA LYS A 105 -10.90 15.00 -1.04
C LYS A 105 -10.63 16.49 -0.99
N ILE A 106 -9.37 16.85 -0.83
CA ILE A 106 -8.90 18.23 -0.84
C ILE A 106 -7.76 18.37 -1.85
N ASN A 107 -7.53 19.58 -2.34
CA ASN A 107 -6.44 19.87 -3.30
C ASN A 107 -5.44 20.91 -2.79
N LYS A 108 -5.70 21.46 -1.59
CA LYS A 108 -4.87 22.47 -0.92
C LYS A 108 -4.98 22.27 0.58
N LEU A 109 -3.91 22.57 1.32
CA LEU A 109 -3.90 22.52 2.76
C LEU A 109 -2.91 23.56 3.30
N HIS A 110 -3.34 24.33 4.30
CA HIS A 110 -2.47 25.14 5.14
C HIS A 110 -2.76 24.76 6.59
N THR A 111 -1.72 24.42 7.35
CA THR A 111 -1.85 24.00 8.74
C THR A 111 -1.19 25.00 9.67
N ASN A 112 -1.59 24.97 10.94
CA ASN A 112 -0.97 25.74 12.02
C ASN A 112 0.45 25.24 12.38
N PHE A 113 0.83 24.05 11.94
CA PHE A 113 2.17 23.46 12.14
C PHE A 113 3.11 23.68 10.95
N GLY A 114 2.76 24.59 10.03
CA GLY A 114 3.65 25.03 8.95
C GLY A 114 3.77 24.05 7.78
N PHE A 115 2.75 23.21 7.56
CA PHE A 115 2.61 22.47 6.31
C PHE A 115 1.70 23.24 5.36
N GLU A 116 2.22 23.59 4.18
CA GLU A 116 1.50 24.40 3.20
C GLU A 116 1.66 23.83 1.78
N ILE A 117 0.53 23.55 1.13
CA ILE A 117 0.45 23.14 -0.28
C ILE A 117 -0.76 23.79 -0.93
N ASP A 118 -0.53 24.56 -2.00
CA ASP A 118 -1.60 25.27 -2.73
C ASP A 118 -2.31 24.37 -3.75
N ALA A 119 -1.57 23.41 -4.31
CA ALA A 119 -2.05 22.51 -5.34
C ALA A 119 -1.34 21.17 -5.24
N VAL A 120 -2.12 20.11 -4.98
CA VAL A 120 -1.60 18.73 -4.93
C VAL A 120 -1.23 18.29 -6.36
N PRO A 121 0.03 17.93 -6.64
CA PRO A 121 0.44 17.55 -7.98
C PRO A 121 -0.13 16.18 -8.37
N GLN A 122 -0.55 16.03 -9.62
CA GLN A 122 -0.91 14.71 -10.15
C GLN A 122 0.34 13.79 -10.18
N PRO A 123 0.19 12.48 -9.91
CA PRO A 123 -1.06 11.73 -9.73
C PRO A 123 -1.56 11.64 -8.27
N TRP A 124 -1.00 12.43 -7.34
CA TRP A 124 -1.39 12.40 -5.94
C TRP A 124 -2.83 12.85 -5.74
N LYS A 125 -3.51 12.16 -4.82
CA LYS A 125 -4.82 12.54 -4.31
C LYS A 125 -4.69 12.80 -2.82
N MET A 126 -5.06 13.98 -2.37
CA MET A 126 -5.06 14.31 -0.95
C MET A 126 -6.44 14.14 -0.34
N THR A 127 -6.49 13.57 0.84
CA THR A 127 -7.71 13.33 1.60
C THR A 127 -7.54 13.80 3.03
N GLU A 128 -8.53 14.54 3.54
CA GLU A 128 -8.68 14.84 4.96
C GLU A 128 -9.67 13.84 5.58
N GLY A 129 -9.32 13.32 6.76
CA GLY A 129 -10.20 12.50 7.60
C GLY A 129 -10.15 12.98 9.06
N ILE A 130 -11.02 12.42 9.90
CA ILE A 130 -11.05 12.66 11.34
C ILE A 130 -10.80 11.34 12.05
N GLU A 131 -9.86 11.33 12.99
CA GLU A 131 -9.54 10.18 13.84
C GLU A 131 -9.42 10.68 15.29
N GLN A 132 -10.25 10.15 16.20
CA GLN A 132 -10.24 10.55 17.62
C GLN A 132 -10.27 12.08 17.80
N GLU A 133 -11.18 12.75 17.09
CA GLU A 133 -11.35 14.22 17.04
C GLU A 133 -10.21 15.02 16.38
N ASN A 134 -9.10 14.36 15.99
CA ASN A 134 -7.99 14.99 15.31
C ASN A 134 -8.11 14.86 13.78
N LYS A 135 -7.76 15.93 13.07
CA LYS A 135 -7.67 15.89 11.61
C LYS A 135 -6.44 15.09 11.19
N LYS A 136 -6.62 14.25 10.17
CA LYS A 136 -5.56 13.47 9.55
C LYS A 136 -5.55 13.73 8.05
N TYR A 137 -4.36 13.77 7.47
CA TYR A 137 -4.18 14.06 6.05
C TYR A 137 -3.35 12.98 5.38
N TYR A 138 -3.84 12.53 4.23
CA TYR A 138 -3.28 11.42 3.48
C TYR A 138 -3.08 11.82 2.03
N PHE A 139 -1.92 11.52 1.46
CA PHE A 139 -1.67 11.58 0.03
C PHE A 139 -1.63 10.17 -0.52
N GLN A 140 -2.27 9.94 -1.66
CA GLN A 140 -2.37 8.61 -2.26
C GLN A 140 -2.06 8.63 -3.75
N ILE A 141 -1.25 7.67 -4.20
CA ILE A 141 -1.11 7.26 -5.61
C ILE A 141 -1.52 5.79 -5.74
N GLY A 142 -2.35 5.48 -6.74
CA GLY A 142 -2.87 4.13 -6.93
C GLY A 142 -4.07 3.82 -6.02
N LYS A 143 -4.45 2.55 -5.92
CA LYS A 143 -5.61 2.04 -5.19
C LYS A 143 -5.37 0.59 -4.75
N GLY A 144 -6.18 0.11 -3.81
CA GLY A 144 -6.09 -1.27 -3.33
C GLY A 144 -4.75 -1.55 -2.68
N MET A 145 -4.21 -2.72 -2.99
CA MET A 145 -2.88 -3.10 -2.54
C MET A 145 -1.76 -2.56 -3.45
N ASN A 146 -2.10 -2.03 -4.62
CA ASN A 146 -1.19 -1.27 -5.47
C ASN A 146 -1.27 0.23 -5.12
N VAL A 147 -0.93 0.58 -3.87
CA VAL A 147 -1.04 1.94 -3.33
C VAL A 147 0.29 2.44 -2.77
N CYS A 148 0.62 3.70 -3.08
CA CYS A 148 1.61 4.47 -2.34
C CYS A 148 0.85 5.49 -1.51
N LEU A 149 1.10 5.47 -0.19
CA LEU A 149 0.32 6.22 0.78
C LEU A 149 1.26 7.02 1.67
N ALA A 150 1.12 8.34 1.68
CA ALA A 150 1.91 9.23 2.53
C ALA A 150 1.01 9.89 3.57
N ASN A 151 1.31 9.63 4.84
CA ASN A 151 0.63 10.19 6.00
C ASN A 151 1.35 11.46 6.42
N LEU A 152 0.63 12.58 6.50
CA LEU A 152 1.14 13.79 7.13
C LEU A 152 0.97 13.68 8.65
N LYS A 153 2.09 13.74 9.37
CA LYS A 153 2.15 13.69 10.83
C LYS A 153 2.83 14.94 11.38
N GLU A 154 2.40 15.34 12.57
CA GLU A 154 2.96 16.49 13.29
C GLU A 154 4.11 16.06 14.20
N ASN A 155 5.02 16.99 14.48
CA ASN A 155 6.05 16.92 15.53
C ASN A 155 6.86 15.61 15.53
N PHE A 156 7.86 15.50 14.65
CA PHE A 156 8.78 14.37 14.71
C PHE A 156 9.67 14.47 15.96
N PRO A 157 9.81 13.40 16.76
CA PRO A 157 10.67 13.42 17.94
C PRO A 157 12.15 13.47 17.51
N GLU A 158 12.74 14.66 17.55
CA GLU A 158 14.07 14.94 16.97
C GLU A 158 15.18 14.03 17.49
N ASN A 159 15.15 13.67 18.78
CA ASN A 159 16.11 12.74 19.39
C ASN A 159 16.04 11.32 18.80
N GLN A 160 14.95 10.97 18.12
CA GLN A 160 14.78 9.67 17.49
C GLN A 160 15.28 9.61 16.05
N TRP A 161 15.54 10.75 15.40
CA TRP A 161 15.88 10.73 13.96
C TRP A 161 17.13 9.91 13.66
N LYS A 162 18.11 9.92 14.55
CA LYS A 162 19.35 9.11 14.44
C LYS A 162 19.26 7.76 15.15
N ASN A 163 18.13 7.46 15.79
CA ASN A 163 17.93 6.23 16.53
C ASN A 163 17.33 5.15 15.61
N ASP A 164 18.18 4.28 15.07
CA ASP A 164 17.71 3.18 14.19
C ASP A 164 16.72 2.23 14.90
N THR A 165 16.85 2.04 16.21
CA THR A 165 15.91 1.21 16.98
C THR A 165 14.51 1.79 17.04
N PHE A 166 14.36 3.12 16.93
CA PHE A 166 13.05 3.76 16.86
C PHE A 166 12.30 3.34 15.60
N PHE A 167 12.99 3.34 14.45
CA PHE A 167 12.37 2.99 13.18
C PHE A 167 12.14 1.48 13.02
N LEU A 168 13.00 0.64 13.61
CA LEU A 168 12.88 -0.81 13.51
C LEU A 168 11.93 -1.44 14.54
N LYS A 169 11.43 -0.66 15.51
CA LYS A 169 10.64 -1.16 16.64
C LYS A 169 9.46 -2.04 16.20
N ASP A 170 8.77 -1.64 15.13
CA ASP A 170 7.60 -2.33 14.59
C ASP A 170 7.91 -3.07 13.27
N TYR A 171 9.19 -3.13 12.87
CA TYR A 171 9.62 -3.63 11.56
C TYR A 171 10.77 -4.65 11.70
N GLU A 172 10.41 -5.87 12.10
CA GLU A 172 11.36 -6.99 12.14
C GLU A 172 11.93 -7.28 10.75
N ASN A 173 13.20 -7.66 10.67
CA ASN A 173 13.86 -8.05 9.41
C ASN A 173 13.85 -6.96 8.32
N HIS A 174 13.97 -5.68 8.72
CA HIS A 174 14.15 -4.57 7.78
C HIS A 174 15.58 -4.02 7.82
N THR A 175 16.05 -3.52 6.69
CA THR A 175 17.29 -2.73 6.60
C THR A 175 16.96 -1.24 6.55
N ILE A 176 17.81 -0.43 7.17
CA ILE A 176 17.69 1.02 7.13
C ILE A 176 18.68 1.59 6.11
N GLU A 177 18.19 2.48 5.27
CA GLU A 177 18.93 3.33 4.36
C GLU A 177 18.60 4.79 4.70
N ARG A 178 19.60 5.68 4.69
CA ARG A 178 19.42 7.12 4.92
C ARG A 178 19.78 7.85 3.65
N SER A 179 18.92 8.77 3.24
CA SER A 179 19.09 9.56 2.02
C SER A 179 18.65 10.99 2.26
N GLU A 180 18.97 11.87 1.33
CA GLU A 180 18.59 13.27 1.38
C GLU A 180 18.10 13.75 0.02
N LEU A 181 17.08 14.60 0.06
CA LEU A 181 16.71 15.47 -1.04
C LEU A 181 17.15 16.90 -0.68
N GLU A 182 17.02 17.84 -1.62
CA GLU A 182 17.50 19.21 -1.47
C GLU A 182 17.08 19.84 -0.12
N LYS A 183 15.78 19.77 0.21
CA LYS A 183 15.20 20.36 1.42
C LYS A 183 14.78 19.35 2.49
N TYR A 184 15.00 18.05 2.26
CA TYR A 184 14.42 16.99 3.09
C TYR A 184 15.43 15.90 3.47
N HIS A 185 15.28 15.34 4.67
CA HIS A 185 15.96 14.11 5.08
C HIS A 185 15.02 12.92 4.96
N LEU A 186 15.55 11.80 4.48
CA LEU A 186 14.82 10.55 4.31
C LEU A 186 15.45 9.43 5.15
N VAL A 187 14.60 8.65 5.81
CA VAL A 187 14.91 7.33 6.37
C VAL A 187 14.06 6.32 5.64
N ILE A 188 14.70 5.35 4.99
CA ILE A 188 14.07 4.35 4.13
C ILE A 188 14.28 2.99 4.77
N LEU A 189 13.20 2.32 5.14
CA LEU A 189 13.21 0.95 5.63
C LEU A 189 12.81 0.02 4.49
N ARG A 190 13.62 -1.00 4.21
CA ARG A 190 13.30 -2.05 3.24
C ARG A 190 13.16 -3.39 3.93
N SER A 191 12.11 -4.14 3.63
CA SER A 191 11.99 -5.50 4.15
C SER A 191 13.03 -6.43 3.52
N GLN A 192 13.55 -7.42 4.25
CA GLN A 192 14.46 -8.44 3.70
C GLN A 192 13.82 -9.24 2.56
N ASN A 193 12.49 -9.38 2.57
CA ASN A 193 11.73 -10.00 1.48
C ASN A 193 11.48 -9.05 0.31
N ASN A 194 11.97 -7.80 0.37
CA ASN A 194 11.90 -6.82 -0.71
C ASN A 194 10.47 -6.59 -1.23
N ILE A 195 9.48 -6.62 -0.34
CA ILE A 195 8.07 -6.37 -0.70
C ILE A 195 7.70 -4.95 -0.32
N ARG A 196 7.98 -4.56 0.93
CA ARG A 196 7.55 -3.27 1.49
C ARG A 196 8.73 -2.32 1.65
N VAL A 197 8.44 -1.04 1.42
CA VAL A 197 9.33 0.06 1.72
C VAL A 197 8.56 1.11 2.52
N VAL A 198 9.10 1.46 3.68
CA VAL A 198 8.56 2.56 4.49
C VAL A 198 9.55 3.70 4.47
N ILE A 199 9.08 4.92 4.22
CA ILE A 199 9.93 6.10 4.11
C ILE A 199 9.44 7.12 5.12
N TRP A 200 10.30 7.59 6.00
CA TRP A 200 10.07 8.80 6.77
C TRP A 200 10.79 9.94 6.07
N CYS A 201 10.07 11.00 5.76
CA CYS A 201 10.58 12.20 5.11
C CYS A 201 10.26 13.41 5.96
N LYS A 202 11.28 14.15 6.40
CA LYS A 202 11.07 15.39 7.16
C LYS A 202 11.85 16.56 6.55
N PRO A 203 11.39 17.82 6.73
CA PRO A 203 12.17 18.99 6.34
C PRO A 203 13.50 19.08 7.07
N LYS A 204 14.48 19.72 6.43
CA LYS A 204 15.78 20.04 7.03
C LYS A 204 15.69 21.21 8.01
N ASN A 205 14.77 22.15 7.78
CA ASN A 205 14.63 23.40 8.52
C ASN A 205 13.59 23.36 9.66
N THR A 206 12.81 22.29 9.79
CA THR A 206 11.78 22.17 10.82
C THR A 206 11.52 20.71 11.19
N ASN A 207 11.06 20.47 12.42
CA ASN A 207 10.59 19.17 12.90
C ASN A 207 9.06 19.17 13.17
N MET A 208 8.36 20.25 12.81
CA MET A 208 6.94 20.44 13.10
C MET A 208 6.04 19.47 12.31
N TRP A 209 6.55 18.90 11.22
CA TRP A 209 5.85 17.87 10.46
C TRP A 209 6.81 16.91 9.77
N TYR A 210 6.28 15.74 9.41
CA TYR A 210 6.95 14.77 8.56
C TYR A 210 5.90 13.98 7.77
N LEU A 211 6.36 13.37 6.67
CA LEU A 211 5.60 12.37 5.93
C LEU A 211 6.09 10.99 6.33
N GLU A 212 5.17 10.09 6.60
CA GLU A 212 5.41 8.66 6.71
C GLU A 212 4.76 7.98 5.51
N ILE A 213 5.58 7.40 4.64
CA ILE A 213 5.17 6.88 3.34
C ILE A 213 5.30 5.37 3.34
N TYR A 214 4.25 4.71 2.86
CA TYR A 214 4.18 3.29 2.63
C TYR A 214 4.12 3.05 1.13
N THR A 215 5.07 2.29 0.61
CA THR A 215 5.13 1.85 -0.79
C THR A 215 5.71 0.43 -0.86
N GLU A 216 5.83 -0.08 -2.08
CA GLU A 216 6.36 -1.39 -2.37
C GLU A 216 7.70 -1.29 -3.09
N ASN A 217 8.56 -2.29 -2.92
CA ASN A 217 9.91 -2.25 -3.47
C ASN A 217 9.94 -2.15 -5.01
N GLN A 218 8.97 -2.79 -5.68
CA GLN A 218 8.86 -2.75 -7.15
C GLN A 218 8.50 -1.35 -7.66
N ARG A 219 7.71 -0.60 -6.87
CA ARG A 219 7.27 0.76 -7.20
C ARG A 219 8.17 1.85 -6.67
N TYR A 220 8.95 1.55 -5.64
CA TYR A 220 9.76 2.49 -4.88
C TYR A 220 10.48 3.52 -5.76
N LYS A 221 11.13 3.10 -6.85
CA LYS A 221 11.87 4.03 -7.73
C LYS A 221 10.94 5.03 -8.44
N GLY A 222 9.75 4.60 -8.85
CA GLY A 222 8.75 5.46 -9.48
C GLY A 222 8.08 6.36 -8.45
N ASP A 223 7.63 5.77 -7.34
CA ASP A 223 6.97 6.50 -6.27
C ASP A 223 7.89 7.53 -5.59
N LEU A 224 9.20 7.27 -5.50
CA LEU A 224 10.17 8.25 -4.99
C LEU A 224 10.27 9.48 -5.89
N LYS A 225 10.18 9.32 -7.21
CA LYS A 225 10.14 10.46 -8.16
C LYS A 225 8.85 11.26 -8.00
N GLU A 226 7.73 10.59 -7.82
CA GLU A 226 6.46 11.27 -7.57
C GLU A 226 6.42 11.94 -6.18
N LEU A 227 7.09 11.35 -5.18
CA LEU A 227 7.28 11.96 -3.86
C LEU A 227 8.12 13.24 -3.98
N GLU A 228 9.20 13.24 -4.75
CA GLU A 228 10.01 14.44 -4.96
C GLU A 228 9.19 15.58 -5.59
N LYS A 229 8.32 15.28 -6.58
CA LYS A 229 7.38 16.25 -7.14
C LYS A 229 6.40 16.79 -6.09
N LEU A 230 5.88 15.91 -5.22
CA LEU A 230 5.00 16.31 -4.11
C LEU A 230 5.73 17.25 -3.16
N LEU A 231 6.94 16.90 -2.74
CA LEU A 231 7.76 17.67 -1.83
C LEU A 231 8.10 19.06 -2.42
N ASN A 232 8.39 19.14 -3.71
CA ASN A 232 8.65 20.42 -4.39
C ASN A 232 7.41 21.32 -4.51
N ALA A 233 6.21 20.78 -4.35
CA ALA A 233 4.96 21.56 -4.32
C ALA A 233 4.65 22.12 -2.92
N ILE A 234 5.36 21.67 -1.88
CA ILE A 234 5.22 22.15 -0.49
C ILE A 234 6.06 23.43 -0.33
N LYS A 235 5.49 24.44 0.34
CA LYS A 235 6.12 25.73 0.59
C LYS A 235 6.98 25.75 1.84
#